data_AF-D3S437-F1
#
_entry.id   AF-D3S437-F1
#
_cell.length_a   1.000
_cell.length_b   1.000
_cell.length_c   1.000
_cell.angle_alpha   90.00
_cell.angle_beta   90.00
_cell.angle_gamma   90.00
#
_symmetry.space_group_name_H-M   'P 1'
#
loop_
_entity.id
_entity.type
_entity.pdbx_description
1 polymer ?
#
loop_
_entity_poly.entity_id
_entity_poly.type
_entity_poly.pdbx_seq_one_letter_code
_entity_poly.pdbx_strand_id
1 'polypeptide(L)'
;MSDINKMAMNKLEEILNELNKTPGIIGSAIIKKDGEIIVKQLPRYVDDEFLDILSAIHGCMEQVLSKGEDIAPKEVIIRGRYRNIIIINIGDVILMIISDLKANLNDILKIADDLAEDIKDYCNIISENVLEFPVDLIFSNVERREFGRDVDVSIFRILRFMNLRKYIDIDNETLMYYFDDILSALKGGVSLGEQRV
;
A
#
# COMPACT_ATOMS: atom_id res chain seq x y z
N MET A 1 20.77 -7.27 -2.48
CA MET A 1 20.09 -7.32 -1.18
C MET A 1 21.12 -7.72 -0.12
N SER A 2 21.30 -6.95 0.94
CA SER A 2 22.26 -7.26 2.01
C SER A 2 21.82 -8.50 2.81
N ASP A 3 22.75 -9.18 3.48
CA ASP A 3 22.42 -10.32 4.37
C ASP A 3 21.43 -9.92 5.48
N ILE A 4 21.51 -8.67 5.93
CA ILE A 4 20.62 -8.06 6.91
C ILE A 4 19.19 -7.93 6.35
N ASN A 5 19.03 -7.43 5.11
CA ASN A 5 17.71 -7.33 4.47
C ASN A 5 17.08 -8.71 4.27
N LYS A 6 17.89 -9.71 3.91
CA LYS A 6 17.42 -11.09 3.77
C LYS A 6 16.95 -11.68 5.11
N MET A 7 17.67 -11.40 6.20
CA MET A 7 17.26 -11.80 7.54
C MET A 7 15.93 -11.14 7.95
N ALA A 8 15.79 -9.83 7.74
CA ALA A 8 14.56 -9.10 8.05
C ALA A 8 13.36 -9.64 7.26
N MET A 9 13.53 -9.90 5.96
CA MET A 9 12.50 -10.52 5.12
C MET A 9 12.06 -11.89 5.62
N ASN A 10 13.02 -12.76 5.96
CA ASN A 10 12.72 -14.09 6.52
C ASN A 10 11.94 -13.98 7.85
N LYS A 11 12.28 -12.99 8.68
CA LYS A 11 11.58 -12.75 9.95
C LYS A 11 10.14 -12.29 9.74
N LEU A 12 9.90 -11.41 8.77
CA LEU A 12 8.55 -11.02 8.40
C LEU A 12 7.73 -12.20 7.84
N GLU A 13 8.34 -13.06 7.02
CA GLU A 13 7.69 -14.30 6.55
C GLU A 13 7.35 -15.24 7.71
N GLU A 14 8.25 -15.44 8.67
CA GLU A 14 8.00 -16.22 9.88
C GLU A 14 6.82 -15.66 10.68
N ILE A 15 6.79 -14.33 10.90
CA ILE A 15 5.69 -13.65 11.60
C ILE A 15 4.35 -13.92 10.92
N LEU A 16 4.26 -13.75 9.58
CA LEU A 16 3.02 -14.00 8.86
C LEU A 16 2.60 -15.48 8.87
N ASN A 17 3.57 -16.39 8.82
CA ASN A 17 3.31 -17.82 8.91
C ASN A 17 2.75 -18.21 10.29
N GLU A 18 3.31 -17.67 11.37
CA GLU A 18 2.78 -17.90 12.73
C GLU A 18 1.40 -17.25 12.91
N LEU A 19 1.22 -16.01 12.43
CA LEU A 19 -0.08 -15.33 12.46
C LEU A 19 -1.15 -16.18 11.76
N ASN A 20 -0.85 -16.72 10.57
CA ASN A 20 -1.77 -17.55 9.80
C ASN A 20 -2.13 -18.90 10.45
N LYS A 21 -1.41 -19.36 11.48
CA LYS A 21 -1.81 -20.53 12.27
C LYS A 21 -2.94 -20.22 13.27
N THR A 22 -3.22 -18.94 13.50
CA THR A 22 -4.31 -18.51 14.39
C THR A 22 -5.66 -18.98 13.84
N PRO A 23 -6.50 -19.67 14.64
CA PRO A 23 -7.78 -20.16 14.18
C PRO A 23 -8.67 -19.06 13.55
N GLY A 24 -9.07 -19.29 12.30
CA GLY A 24 -9.93 -18.37 11.55
C GLY A 24 -9.19 -17.30 10.76
N ILE A 25 -7.85 -17.22 10.84
CA ILE A 25 -7.04 -16.46 9.87
C ILE A 25 -6.80 -17.35 8.65
N ILE A 26 -6.99 -16.79 7.46
CA ILE A 26 -6.84 -17.47 6.16
C ILE A 26 -5.55 -17.06 5.47
N GLY A 27 -5.15 -15.81 5.67
CA GLY A 27 -3.91 -15.28 5.12
C GLY A 27 -3.67 -13.85 5.58
N SER A 28 -2.44 -13.40 5.39
CA SER A 28 -1.98 -12.08 5.82
C SER A 28 -0.92 -11.52 4.88
N ALA A 29 -0.77 -10.19 4.87
CA ALA A 29 0.24 -9.49 4.10
C ALA A 29 0.67 -8.20 4.78
N ILE A 30 1.92 -7.80 4.57
CA ILE A 30 2.48 -6.51 4.99
C ILE A 30 2.72 -5.69 3.73
N ILE A 31 2.12 -4.51 3.68
CA ILE A 31 2.08 -3.66 2.50
C ILE A 31 2.47 -2.25 2.94
N LYS A 32 3.33 -1.57 2.19
CA LYS A 32 3.59 -0.14 2.41
C LYS A 32 2.36 0.69 2.08
N LYS A 33 2.26 1.89 2.66
CA LYS A 33 1.16 2.81 2.36
C LYS A 33 1.12 3.26 0.89
N ASP A 34 2.21 3.12 0.14
CA ASP A 34 2.30 3.36 -1.32
C ASP A 34 1.92 2.16 -2.20
N GLY A 35 1.70 0.98 -1.62
CA GLY A 35 1.17 -0.21 -2.29
C GLY A 35 2.21 -1.28 -2.53
N GLU A 36 3.49 -0.98 -2.27
CA GLU A 36 4.53 -1.99 -2.36
C GLU A 36 4.25 -3.11 -1.35
N ILE A 37 4.08 -4.33 -1.86
CA ILE A 37 3.91 -5.52 -1.03
C ILE A 37 5.29 -5.93 -0.54
N ILE A 38 5.51 -5.87 0.78
CA ILE A 38 6.76 -6.30 1.41
C ILE A 38 6.77 -7.83 1.47
N VAL A 39 5.72 -8.42 2.06
CA VAL A 39 5.60 -9.87 2.19
C VAL A 39 4.12 -10.26 2.23
N LYS A 40 3.80 -11.44 1.69
CA LYS A 40 2.44 -12.00 1.73
C LYS A 40 2.46 -13.50 1.97
N GLN A 41 1.52 -13.95 2.80
CA GLN A 41 1.16 -15.36 2.99
C GLN A 41 -0.36 -15.46 2.82
N LEU A 42 -0.79 -15.37 1.56
CA LEU A 42 -2.19 -15.29 1.17
C LEU A 42 -2.61 -16.49 0.32
N PRO A 43 -3.90 -16.87 0.33
CA PRO A 43 -4.39 -17.91 -0.55
C PRO A 43 -4.31 -17.48 -2.02
N ARG A 44 -4.16 -18.45 -2.93
CA ARG A 44 -3.89 -18.21 -4.37
C ARG A 44 -4.94 -17.36 -5.11
N TYR A 45 -6.15 -17.25 -4.57
CA TYR A 45 -7.21 -16.44 -5.18
C TYR A 45 -7.10 -14.94 -4.86
N VAL A 46 -6.16 -14.56 -3.98
CA VAL A 46 -5.87 -13.16 -3.64
C VAL A 46 -4.61 -12.77 -4.39
N ASP A 47 -4.79 -11.94 -5.40
CA ASP A 47 -3.71 -11.40 -6.23
C ASP A 47 -3.20 -10.07 -5.68
N ASP A 48 -2.13 -9.57 -6.31
CA ASP A 48 -1.49 -8.30 -5.92
C ASP A 48 -2.36 -7.08 -6.23
N GLU A 49 -3.20 -7.18 -7.27
CA GLU A 49 -4.16 -6.13 -7.62
C GLU A 49 -5.17 -5.89 -6.50
N PHE A 50 -5.66 -6.96 -5.87
CA PHE A 50 -6.55 -6.84 -4.71
C PHE A 50 -5.88 -6.11 -3.52
N LEU A 51 -4.60 -6.39 -3.27
CA LEU A 51 -3.84 -5.76 -2.19
C LEU A 51 -3.55 -4.28 -2.47
N ASP A 52 -3.28 -3.95 -3.73
CA ASP A 52 -3.13 -2.57 -4.19
C ASP A 52 -4.42 -1.77 -3.98
N ILE A 53 -5.57 -2.34 -4.34
CA ILE A 53 -6.88 -1.70 -4.16
C ILE A 53 -7.16 -1.45 -2.68
N LEU A 54 -6.92 -2.44 -1.82
CA LEU A 54 -7.19 -2.30 -0.39
C LEU A 54 -6.29 -1.29 0.30
N SER A 55 -5.03 -1.24 -0.09
CA SER A 55 -4.10 -0.26 0.45
C SER A 55 -4.45 1.17 0.00
N ALA A 56 -5.02 1.34 -1.21
CA ALA A 56 -5.61 2.61 -1.64
C ALA A 56 -6.88 2.97 -0.84
N ILE A 57 -7.78 2.01 -0.60
CA ILE A 57 -8.97 2.21 0.24
C ILE A 57 -8.58 2.67 1.65
N HIS A 58 -7.56 2.03 2.25
CA HIS A 58 -7.03 2.44 3.56
C HIS A 58 -6.50 3.88 3.53
N GLY A 59 -5.70 4.24 2.52
CA GLY A 59 -5.18 5.60 2.36
C GLY A 59 -6.29 6.66 2.26
N CYS A 60 -7.36 6.37 1.52
CA CYS A 60 -8.55 7.24 1.46
C CYS A 60 -9.22 7.39 2.84
N MET A 61 -9.35 6.30 3.60
CA MET A 61 -9.94 6.34 4.95
C MET A 61 -9.07 7.16 5.92
N GLU A 62 -7.76 6.95 5.92
CA GLU A 62 -6.80 7.73 6.72
C GLU A 62 -6.91 9.24 6.41
N GLN A 63 -7.06 9.59 5.13
CA GLN A 63 -7.24 10.98 4.71
C GLN A 63 -8.56 11.59 5.17
N VAL A 64 -9.67 10.85 5.08
CA VAL A 64 -10.99 11.36 5.51
C VAL A 64 -11.03 11.55 7.02
N LEU A 65 -10.49 10.59 7.77
CA LEU A 65 -10.56 10.59 9.23
C LEU A 65 -9.57 11.57 9.87
N SER A 66 -8.37 11.73 9.31
CA SER A 66 -7.37 12.71 9.81
C SER A 66 -7.80 14.18 9.72
N LYS A 67 -8.83 14.50 8.93
CA LYS A 67 -9.41 15.85 8.84
C LYS A 67 -10.34 16.20 10.01
N GLY A 68 -10.80 15.20 10.77
CA GLY A 68 -11.76 15.36 11.84
C GLY A 68 -11.15 15.16 13.22
N GLU A 69 -10.12 15.95 13.58
CA GLU A 69 -9.45 16.02 14.91
C GLU A 69 -9.00 14.71 15.60
N ASP A 70 -9.30 13.53 15.05
CA ASP A 70 -8.96 12.23 15.63
C ASP A 70 -8.00 11.44 14.74
N ILE A 71 -6.97 10.96 15.44
CA ILE A 71 -5.93 9.98 15.16
C ILE A 71 -6.29 9.06 13.97
N ALA A 72 -5.37 8.92 13.01
CA ALA A 72 -5.46 7.95 11.91
C ALA A 72 -6.00 6.60 12.41
N PRO A 73 -6.92 5.95 11.67
CA PRO A 73 -7.54 4.72 12.14
C PRO A 73 -6.46 3.69 12.49
N LYS A 74 -6.48 3.21 13.74
CA LYS A 74 -5.58 2.14 14.17
C LYS A 74 -5.89 0.84 13.41
N GLU A 75 -7.17 0.58 13.22
CA GLU A 75 -7.67 -0.60 12.52
C GLU A 75 -8.90 -0.27 11.67
N VAL A 76 -9.04 -0.99 10.56
CA VAL A 76 -10.22 -0.97 9.68
C VAL A 76 -10.68 -2.40 9.48
N ILE A 77 -11.97 -2.66 9.72
CA ILE A 77 -12.58 -3.99 9.54
C ILE A 77 -13.66 -3.90 8.46
N ILE A 78 -13.43 -4.57 7.34
CA ILE A 78 -14.38 -4.71 6.24
C ILE A 78 -15.04 -6.09 6.37
N ARG A 79 -16.33 -6.11 6.67
CA ARG A 79 -17.13 -7.34 6.78
C ARG A 79 -17.74 -7.69 5.43
N GLY A 80 -17.20 -8.71 4.77
CA GLY A 80 -17.76 -9.28 3.56
C GLY A 80 -18.81 -10.36 3.84
N ARG A 81 -19.42 -10.89 2.77
CA ARG A 81 -20.39 -12.00 2.86
C ARG A 81 -19.78 -13.33 3.29
N TYR A 82 -18.50 -13.55 2.98
CA TYR A 82 -17.81 -14.82 3.20
C TYR A 82 -16.57 -14.70 4.07
N ARG A 83 -16.00 -13.50 4.17
CA ARG A 83 -14.69 -13.21 4.76
C ARG A 83 -14.71 -11.83 5.38
N ASN A 84 -13.90 -11.63 6.40
CA ASN A 84 -13.53 -10.30 6.86
C ASN A 84 -12.15 -9.94 6.31
N ILE A 85 -11.95 -8.65 6.07
CA ILE A 85 -10.63 -8.05 5.84
C ILE A 85 -10.37 -7.12 7.00
N ILE A 86 -9.23 -7.29 7.64
CA ILE A 86 -8.78 -6.47 8.75
C ILE A 86 -7.50 -5.79 8.28
N ILE A 87 -7.45 -4.47 8.38
CA ILE A 87 -6.29 -3.66 8.03
C ILE A 87 -5.84 -2.96 9.31
N ILE A 88 -4.58 -3.13 9.68
CA ILE A 88 -4.00 -2.59 10.91
C ILE A 88 -2.86 -1.67 10.50
N ASN A 89 -2.92 -0.43 10.97
CA ASN A 89 -1.93 0.60 10.65
C ASN A 89 -0.70 0.43 11.55
N ILE A 90 0.47 0.18 10.96
CA ILE A 90 1.74 -0.06 11.66
C ILE A 90 2.79 0.91 11.10
N GLY A 91 2.72 2.17 11.53
CA GLY A 91 3.65 3.21 11.07
C GLY A 91 3.52 3.50 9.57
N ASP A 92 4.56 3.17 8.81
CA ASP A 92 4.62 3.38 7.34
C ASP A 92 4.09 2.20 6.52
N VAL A 93 3.71 1.11 7.21
CA VAL A 93 3.12 -0.09 6.60
C VAL A 93 1.74 -0.36 7.16
N ILE A 94 1.01 -1.22 6.49
CA ILE A 94 -0.24 -1.81 6.96
C ILE A 94 -0.08 -3.33 7.02
N LEU A 95 -0.59 -3.93 8.09
CA LEU A 95 -0.81 -5.37 8.17
C LEU A 95 -2.25 -5.65 7.73
N MET A 96 -2.39 -6.43 6.67
CA MET A 96 -3.67 -6.90 6.17
C MET A 96 -3.87 -8.36 6.58
N ILE A 97 -5.07 -8.70 7.05
CA ILE A 97 -5.46 -10.04 7.46
C ILE A 97 -6.80 -10.37 6.81
N ILE A 98 -6.89 -11.55 6.21
CA ILE A 98 -8.16 -12.15 5.74
C ILE A 98 -8.59 -13.18 6.76
N SER A 99 -9.80 -13.05 7.30
CA SER A 99 -10.35 -13.97 8.27
C SER A 99 -11.67 -14.59 7.82
N ASP A 100 -12.02 -15.73 8.41
CA ASP A 100 -13.37 -16.25 8.37
C ASP A 100 -14.33 -15.35 9.17
N LEU A 101 -15.63 -15.43 8.86
CA LEU A 101 -16.68 -14.64 9.52
C LEU A 101 -16.83 -14.96 11.02
N LYS A 102 -16.46 -16.18 11.43
CA LYS A 102 -16.57 -16.67 12.79
C LYS A 102 -15.29 -16.50 13.60
N ALA A 103 -14.24 -15.94 12.99
CA ALA A 103 -12.97 -15.73 13.68
C ALA A 103 -13.14 -14.76 14.86
N ASN A 104 -12.43 -15.01 15.95
CA ASN A 104 -12.45 -14.11 17.09
C ASN A 104 -11.60 -12.88 16.78
N LEU A 105 -12.26 -11.79 16.38
CA LEU A 105 -11.59 -10.55 16.00
C LEU A 105 -10.74 -9.98 17.15
N ASN A 106 -11.19 -10.08 18.40
CA ASN A 106 -10.44 -9.56 19.54
C ASN A 106 -9.11 -10.29 19.73
N ASP A 107 -9.10 -11.60 19.54
CA ASP A 107 -7.85 -12.39 19.63
C ASP A 107 -6.90 -12.03 18.48
N ILE A 108 -7.44 -11.88 17.27
CA ILE A 108 -6.65 -11.49 16.09
C ILE A 108 -6.02 -10.10 16.29
N LEU A 109 -6.82 -9.12 16.72
CA LEU A 109 -6.35 -7.75 16.95
C LEU A 109 -5.31 -7.69 18.06
N LYS A 110 -5.49 -8.46 19.14
CA LYS A 110 -4.49 -8.56 20.22
C LYS A 110 -3.17 -9.15 19.72
N ILE A 111 -3.22 -10.26 18.96
CA ILE A 111 -2.00 -10.87 18.40
C ILE A 111 -1.30 -9.89 17.44
N ALA A 112 -2.07 -9.19 16.61
CA ALA A 112 -1.50 -8.22 15.69
C ALA A 112 -0.88 -7.01 16.41
N ASP A 113 -1.49 -6.53 17.48
CA ASP A 113 -0.93 -5.50 18.36
C ASP A 113 0.40 -5.95 18.98
N ASP A 114 0.46 -7.19 19.48
CA ASP A 114 1.67 -7.79 20.07
C ASP A 114 2.82 -7.92 19.03
N LEU A 115 2.49 -8.06 17.75
CA LEU A 115 3.45 -8.18 16.64
C LEU A 115 3.84 -6.84 16.00
N ALA A 116 3.16 -5.75 16.33
CA ALA A 116 3.25 -4.50 15.57
C ALA A 116 4.65 -3.86 15.62
N GLU A 117 5.30 -3.85 16.79
CA GLU A 117 6.65 -3.26 16.93
C GLU A 117 7.70 -4.09 16.18
N ASP A 118 7.62 -5.42 16.27
CA ASP A 118 8.53 -6.31 15.53
C ASP A 118 8.39 -6.11 14.00
N ILE A 119 7.16 -6.04 13.50
CA ILE A 119 6.89 -5.78 12.07
C ILE A 119 7.52 -4.45 11.65
N LYS A 120 7.32 -3.41 12.44
CA LYS A 120 7.85 -2.06 12.17
C LYS A 120 9.38 -2.05 12.13
N ASP A 121 10.03 -2.70 13.11
CA ASP A 121 11.49 -2.77 13.19
C ASP A 121 12.11 -3.48 11.98
N TYR A 122 11.56 -4.63 11.60
CA TYR A 122 12.05 -5.34 10.41
C TYR A 122 11.77 -4.57 9.11
N CYS A 123 10.65 -3.86 8.99
CA CYS A 123 10.36 -3.01 7.83
C CYS A 123 11.31 -1.81 7.73
N ASN A 124 11.70 -1.20 8.85
CA ASN A 124 12.67 -0.12 8.89
C ASN A 124 14.05 -0.57 8.38
N ILE A 125 14.49 -1.78 8.75
CA ILE A 125 15.73 -2.38 8.26
C ILE A 125 15.71 -2.54 6.72
N ILE A 126 14.57 -2.95 6.17
CA ILE A 126 14.42 -3.15 4.71
C ILE A 126 14.44 -1.80 3.96
N SER A 127 13.93 -0.73 4.59
CA SER A 127 13.66 0.57 3.96
C SER A 127 14.89 1.48 3.77
N GLU A 128 16.09 1.07 4.19
CA GLU A 128 17.34 1.84 4.00
C GLU A 128 17.85 1.91 2.55
N ASN A 129 17.12 1.38 1.55
CA ASN A 129 17.50 1.49 0.14
C ASN A 129 16.47 2.33 -0.64
N VAL A 130 16.94 3.52 -1.02
CA VAL A 130 16.52 4.44 -2.10
C VAL A 130 15.22 4.08 -2.81
N LEU A 131 14.25 5.02 -2.78
CA LEU A 131 13.13 5.11 -3.71
C LEU A 131 13.65 5.08 -5.16
N GLU A 132 13.73 3.89 -5.76
CA GLU A 132 13.77 3.74 -7.21
C GLU A 132 12.33 3.69 -7.70
N PHE A 133 11.92 4.78 -8.33
CA PHE A 133 10.61 4.97 -8.93
C PHE A 133 10.44 3.98 -10.08
N PRO A 134 9.52 3.00 -10.02
CA PRO A 134 9.38 2.00 -11.07
C PRO A 134 8.46 2.56 -12.16
N VAL A 135 8.90 3.63 -12.82
CA VAL A 135 8.18 4.32 -13.90
C VAL A 135 7.74 3.32 -14.98
N ASP A 136 8.62 2.37 -15.30
CA ASP A 136 8.35 1.35 -16.32
C ASP A 136 7.20 0.42 -15.96
N LEU A 137 7.00 0.13 -14.66
CA LEU A 137 5.93 -0.74 -14.16
C LEU A 137 4.55 -0.05 -14.15
N ILE A 138 4.53 1.28 -14.01
CA ILE A 138 3.30 2.09 -14.11
C ILE A 138 2.73 2.02 -15.53
N PHE A 139 3.59 1.91 -16.54
CA PHE A 139 3.19 1.97 -17.95
C PHE A 139 3.24 0.62 -18.69
N SER A 140 3.77 -0.45 -18.09
CA SER A 140 4.00 -1.72 -18.81
C SER A 140 2.75 -2.55 -19.10
N ASN A 141 1.63 -2.34 -18.39
CA ASN A 141 0.42 -3.17 -18.53
C ASN A 141 -0.77 -2.48 -19.21
N VAL A 142 -0.56 -1.32 -19.84
CA VAL A 142 -1.63 -0.63 -20.58
C VAL A 142 -1.74 -1.22 -21.99
N GLU A 143 -2.30 -2.43 -22.11
CA GLU A 143 -2.93 -2.83 -23.37
C GLU A 143 -4.09 -1.86 -23.61
N ARG A 144 -3.85 -0.84 -24.44
CA ARG A 144 -4.88 0.08 -24.92
C ARG A 144 -5.97 -0.73 -25.64
N ARG A 145 -6.98 -1.18 -24.89
CA ARG A 145 -8.25 -1.62 -25.48
C ARG A 145 -9.16 -0.41 -25.56
N GLU A 146 -9.67 -0.17 -26.76
CA GLU A 146 -10.61 0.88 -27.04
C GLU A 146 -11.87 0.73 -26.17
N PHE A 147 -12.34 1.87 -25.65
CA PHE A 147 -13.58 2.13 -24.88
C PHE A 147 -13.52 2.07 -23.34
N GLY A 148 -13.56 3.27 -22.74
CA GLY A 148 -14.78 3.81 -22.11
C GLY A 148 -15.21 3.24 -20.76
N ARG A 149 -15.07 4.07 -19.71
CA ARG A 149 -15.50 3.84 -18.32
C ARG A 149 -14.77 2.72 -17.58
N ASP A 150 -13.45 2.85 -17.48
CA ASP A 150 -12.70 2.36 -16.33
C ASP A 150 -11.56 3.36 -16.09
N VAL A 151 -11.64 4.08 -14.97
CA VAL A 151 -10.57 4.99 -14.55
C VAL A 151 -9.40 4.11 -14.15
N ASP A 152 -8.39 4.12 -15.02
CA ASP A 152 -7.14 3.37 -14.98
C ASP A 152 -6.62 3.20 -13.53
N VAL A 153 -6.41 1.97 -13.07
CA VAL A 153 -5.73 1.67 -11.79
C VAL A 153 -4.36 2.37 -11.74
N SER A 154 -3.77 2.60 -12.91
CA SER A 154 -2.58 3.43 -13.14
C SER A 154 -2.75 4.88 -12.69
N ILE A 155 -3.91 5.51 -12.91
CA ILE A 155 -4.23 6.85 -12.39
C ILE A 155 -4.27 6.83 -10.86
N PHE A 156 -4.86 5.80 -10.24
CA PHE A 156 -4.85 5.70 -8.78
C PHE A 156 -3.44 5.47 -8.21
N ARG A 157 -2.60 4.69 -8.88
CA ARG A 157 -1.18 4.52 -8.51
C ARG A 157 -0.37 5.81 -8.69
N ILE A 158 -0.61 6.59 -9.76
CA ILE A 158 0.06 7.87 -9.96
C ILE A 158 -0.46 8.93 -8.96
N LEU A 159 -1.78 8.99 -8.70
CA LEU A 159 -2.37 9.87 -7.69
C LEU A 159 -1.87 9.53 -6.27
N ARG A 160 -1.67 8.23 -5.99
CA ARG A 160 -1.07 7.71 -4.76
C ARG A 160 0.40 8.12 -4.63
N PHE A 161 1.17 8.01 -5.71
CA PHE A 161 2.58 8.41 -5.74
C PHE A 161 2.76 9.93 -5.57
N MET A 162 1.89 10.74 -6.18
CA MET A 162 2.05 12.20 -6.21
C MET A 162 1.79 12.90 -4.87
N ASN A 163 1.44 12.17 -3.81
CA ASN A 163 1.19 12.68 -2.45
C ASN A 163 0.17 13.84 -2.52
N LEU A 164 -1.12 13.49 -2.51
CA LEU A 164 -2.30 14.36 -2.71
C LEU A 164 -2.31 15.69 -1.92
N ARG A 165 -1.41 15.90 -0.95
CA ARG A 165 -1.29 17.16 -0.18
C ARG A 165 -1.15 18.43 -1.02
N LYS A 166 -0.61 18.37 -2.23
CA LYS A 166 -0.29 19.57 -3.05
C LYS A 166 -1.32 19.94 -4.12
N TYR A 167 -2.31 19.08 -4.39
CA TYR A 167 -3.25 19.27 -5.50
C TYR A 167 -4.73 19.27 -5.09
N ILE A 168 -5.02 19.38 -3.79
CA ILE A 168 -6.38 19.31 -3.22
C ILE A 168 -7.29 20.46 -3.68
N ASP A 169 -6.72 21.63 -3.99
CA ASP A 169 -7.47 22.82 -4.44
C ASP A 169 -7.22 23.16 -5.92
N ILE A 170 -6.70 22.20 -6.68
CA ILE A 170 -6.32 22.40 -8.08
C ILE A 170 -7.40 21.79 -8.97
N ASP A 171 -7.93 22.58 -9.90
CA ASP A 171 -8.97 22.13 -10.83
C ASP A 171 -8.42 21.08 -11.82
N ASN A 172 -9.33 20.32 -12.44
CA ASN A 172 -8.97 19.20 -13.30
C ASN A 172 -8.10 19.59 -14.51
N GLU A 173 -8.23 20.80 -15.07
CA GLU A 173 -7.40 21.23 -16.20
C GLU A 173 -5.98 21.50 -15.73
N THR A 174 -5.83 22.14 -14.56
CA THR A 174 -4.52 22.42 -13.96
C THR A 174 -3.83 21.14 -13.48
N LEU A 175 -4.59 20.15 -12.96
CA LEU A 175 -4.07 18.82 -12.66
C LEU A 175 -3.50 18.15 -13.92
N MET A 176 -4.25 18.14 -15.01
CA MET A 176 -3.81 17.57 -16.29
C MET A 176 -2.58 18.28 -16.86
N TYR A 177 -2.44 19.60 -16.66
CA TYR A 177 -1.24 20.34 -17.01
C TYR A 177 0.00 19.87 -16.23
N TYR A 178 -0.10 19.68 -14.91
CA TYR A 178 1.01 19.12 -14.12
C TYR A 178 1.33 17.68 -14.52
N PHE A 179 0.32 16.88 -14.86
CA PHE A 179 0.53 15.53 -15.39
C PHE A 179 1.28 15.57 -16.73
N ASP A 180 0.93 16.46 -17.65
CA ASP A 180 1.62 16.62 -18.94
C ASP A 180 3.06 17.10 -18.80
N ASP A 181 3.34 17.99 -17.84
CA ASP A 181 4.68 18.49 -17.56
C ASP A 181 5.57 17.40 -16.94
N ILE A 182 5.02 16.61 -16.01
CA ILE A 182 5.69 15.43 -15.42
C ILE A 182 5.90 14.35 -16.49
N LEU A 183 4.91 14.09 -17.34
CA LEU A 183 5.02 13.16 -18.47
C LEU A 183 6.06 13.62 -19.49
N SER A 184 6.24 14.94 -19.66
CA SER A 184 7.25 15.52 -20.54
C SER A 184 8.65 15.42 -19.94
N ALA A 185 8.80 15.66 -18.64
CA ALA A 185 10.05 15.48 -17.90
C ALA A 185 10.50 14.01 -17.84
N LEU A 186 9.56 13.07 -17.72
CA LEU A 186 9.85 11.62 -17.72
C LEU A 186 10.18 11.07 -19.12
N LYS A 187 9.68 11.70 -20.19
CA LYS A 187 10.01 11.35 -21.59
C LYS A 187 11.34 11.94 -22.05
N GLY A 188 11.79 13.03 -21.45
CA GLY A 188 13.05 13.68 -21.76
C GLY A 188 14.09 13.44 -20.67
N GLY A 189 14.80 12.31 -20.72
CA GLY A 189 15.95 12.08 -19.84
C GLY A 189 17.07 13.09 -20.12
N VAL A 190 17.08 14.25 -19.47
CA VAL A 190 18.21 15.18 -19.38
C VAL A 190 18.17 15.99 -18.07
N SER A 191 19.22 15.84 -17.27
CA SER A 191 19.81 16.77 -16.27
C SER A 191 18.94 17.96 -15.83
N LEU A 192 18.57 17.98 -14.53
CA LEU A 192 18.22 19.20 -13.80
C LEU A 192 19.45 20.13 -13.75
N GLY A 193 19.66 20.88 -14.83
CA GLY A 193 20.57 22.01 -14.88
C GLY A 193 19.95 23.18 -14.11
N GLU A 194 20.78 23.79 -13.27
CA GLU A 194 20.53 25.02 -12.52
C GLU A 194 19.74 26.06 -13.32
N GLN A 195 18.73 26.67 -12.69
CA GLN A 195 18.39 28.04 -13.02
C GLN A 195 18.57 28.93 -11.79
N ARG A 196 19.76 29.53 -11.76
CA ARG A 196 19.96 30.88 -11.23
C ARG A 196 19.26 31.87 -12.16
N VAL A 197 18.40 32.69 -11.56
CA VAL A 197 18.33 34.16 -11.52
C VAL A 197 16.86 34.57 -11.47
#